data_AF-A0A645AY22-F1
#
_entry.id   AF-A0A645AY22-F1
#
_cell.length_a   1.000
_cell.length_b   1.000
_cell.length_c   1.000
_cell.angle_alpha   90.00
_cell.angle_beta   90.00
_cell.angle_gamma   90.00
#
_symmetry.space_group_name_H-M   'P 1'
#
loop_
_entity.id
_entity.type
_entity.pdbx_description
1 polymer ?
#
loop_
_entity_poly.entity_id
_entity_poly.type
_entity_poly.pdbx_seq_one_letter_code
_entity_poly.pdbx_strand_id
1 'polypeptide(L)' 'MIRGQSLIINLPGQPKAIAETLEGLKAADGTQKVNGIFAAVPYCIDLIGGPYLETNDAVCKGFRPKTAVRTRG' A
#
# COMPACT_ATOMS: atom_id res chain seq x y z
N MET A 1 -4.76 12.18 0.85
CA MET A 1 -6.07 12.86 0.99
C MET A 1 -7.09 12.19 0.07
N ILE A 2 -8.37 12.21 0.42
CA ILE A 2 -9.44 11.69 -0.43
C ILE A 2 -10.17 12.88 -1.05
N ARG A 3 -10.45 12.81 -2.36
CA ARG A 3 -11.30 13.78 -3.08
C ARG A 3 -12.33 13.00 -3.88
N GLY A 4 -13.59 13.01 -3.44
CA GLY A 4 -14.62 12.14 -3.99
C GLY A 4 -14.25 10.67 -3.77
N GLN A 5 -14.15 9.90 -4.86
CA GLN A 5 -13.71 8.50 -4.84
C GLN A 5 -12.24 8.30 -5.25
N SER A 6 -11.43 9.36 -5.16
CA SER A 6 -10.01 9.32 -5.53
C SER A 6 -9.10 9.53 -4.32
N LEU A 7 -8.12 8.64 -4.16
CA LEU A 7 -7.01 8.81 -3.21
C LEU A 7 -5.87 9.57 -3.88
N ILE A 8 -5.43 10.67 -3.26
CA ILE A 8 -4.32 11.50 -3.72
C ILE A 8 -3.19 11.41 -2.68
N ILE A 9 -2.00 11.00 -3.12
CA ILE A 9 -0.79 10.86 -2.30
C ILE A 9 0.30 11.73 -2.89
N ASN A 10 0.83 12.65 -2.07
CA ASN A 10 2.00 13.43 -2.45
C ASN A 10 3.26 12.61 -2.10
N LEU A 11 4.16 12.49 -3.06
CA LEU A 11 5.41 11.76 -2.91
C LEU A 11 6.60 12.73 -3.03
N PRO A 12 7.76 12.39 -2.45
CA PRO A 12 8.98 13.16 -2.65
C PRO A 12 9.43 13.14 -4.12
N GLY A 13 10.29 14.08 -4.53
CA GLY A 13 10.72 14.20 -5.93
C GLY A 13 11.85 13.25 -6.36
N GLN A 14 12.61 12.68 -5.41
CA GLN A 14 13.73 11.78 -5.73
C GLN A 14 13.23 10.34 -5.91
N PRO A 15 13.61 9.62 -6.99
CA PRO A 15 13.16 8.25 -7.26
C PRO A 15 13.39 7.27 -6.10
N LYS A 16 14.55 7.38 -5.43
CA LYS A 16 14.86 6.56 -4.26
C LYS A 16 13.88 6.80 -3.11
N ALA A 17 13.62 8.06 -2.80
CA ALA A 17 12.69 8.44 -1.73
C ALA A 17 11.24 8.04 -2.06
N ILE A 18 10.85 8.06 -3.35
CA ILE A 18 9.54 7.58 -3.80
C ILE A 18 9.40 6.09 -3.48
N ALA A 19 10.38 5.27 -3.87
CA ALA A 19 10.36 3.83 -3.61
C ALA A 19 10.33 3.54 -2.09
N GLU A 20 11.19 4.21 -1.33
CA GLU A 20 11.22 4.08 0.14
C GLU A 20 9.90 4.50 0.80
N THR A 21 9.21 5.52 0.27
CA THR A 21 7.91 5.96 0.80
C THR A 21 6.80 4.94 0.48
N LEU A 22 6.79 4.39 -0.73
CA LEU A 22 5.76 3.47 -1.20
C LEU A 22 5.93 2.06 -0.63
N GLU A 23 7.13 1.50 -0.75
CA GLU A 23 7.45 0.13 -0.31
C GLU A 23 7.86 0.05 1.16
N GLY A 24 8.39 1.15 1.70
CA GLY A 24 8.94 1.21 3.05
C GLY A 24 10.42 0.90 3.09
N LEU A 25 10.95 0.72 4.30
CA LEU A 25 12.37 0.44 4.51
C LEU A 25 12.59 -1.04 4.74
N LYS A 26 13.51 -1.62 3.96
CA LYS A 26 14.04 -2.97 4.15
C LYS A 26 15.33 -2.92 4.97
N ALA A 27 15.56 -3.92 5.82
CA ALA A 27 16.82 -4.13 6.52
C ALA A 27 17.88 -4.70 5.57
N ALA A 28 19.14 -4.74 6.04
CA ALA A 28 20.27 -5.21 5.24
C ALA A 28 20.14 -6.68 4.79
N ASP A 29 19.37 -7.49 5.53
CA ASP A 29 19.04 -8.88 5.22
C ASP A 29 17.82 -9.03 4.28
N GLY A 30 17.26 -7.92 3.80
CA GLY A 30 16.10 -7.89 2.92
C GLY A 30 14.75 -7.98 3.65
N THR A 31 14.73 -8.09 4.98
CA THR A 31 13.48 -8.14 5.75
C THR A 31 12.80 -6.77 5.81
N GLN A 32 11.47 -6.73 5.81
CA GLN A 32 10.73 -5.48 5.92
C GLN A 32 10.86 -4.91 7.34
N LYS A 33 11.48 -3.73 7.48
CA LYS A 33 11.67 -3.05 8.78
C LYS A 33 10.54 -2.07 9.08
N VAL A 34 10.12 -1.31 8.07
CA VAL A 34 9.02 -0.33 8.17
C VAL A 34 8.13 -0.52 6.95
N ASN A 35 6.83 -0.72 7.15
CA ASN A 35 5.89 -0.82 6.04
C ASN A 35 5.77 0.53 5.33
N GLY A 36 5.83 0.52 4.00
CA GLY A 36 5.55 1.71 3.20
C GLY A 36 4.07 2.07 3.20
N ILE A 37 3.77 3.28 2.73
CA ILE A 37 2.39 3.79 2.70
C ILE A 37 1.49 2.94 1.79
N PHE A 38 2.06 2.28 0.79
CA PHE A 38 1.30 1.48 -0.17
C PHE A 38 0.61 0.27 0.48
N ALA A 39 1.09 -0.20 1.64
CA ALA A 39 0.44 -1.29 2.37
C ALA A 39 -1.02 -0.95 2.76
N ALA A 40 -1.33 0.33 3.05
CA ALA A 40 -2.68 0.75 3.41
C ALA A 40 -3.56 1.13 2.20
N VAL A 41 -2.94 1.38 1.03
CA VAL A 41 -3.63 1.90 -0.15
C VAL A 41 -4.78 0.99 -0.62
N PRO A 42 -4.61 -0.34 -0.76
CA PRO A 42 -5.70 -1.21 -1.22
C PRO A 42 -6.96 -1.08 -0.37
N TYR A 43 -6.84 -1.05 0.96
CA TYR A 43 -8.00 -0.91 1.83
C TYR A 43 -8.60 0.50 1.78
N CYS A 44 -7.79 1.55 1.64
CA CYS A 44 -8.31 2.90 1.39
C CYS A 44 -9.14 2.97 0.10
N ILE A 45 -8.74 2.26 -0.96
CA ILE A 45 -9.50 2.17 -2.20
C ILE A 45 -10.81 1.40 -1.99
N ASP A 46 -10.80 0.31 -1.22
CA ASP A 46 -12.03 -0.41 -0.86
C ASP A 46 -13.03 0.52 -0.14
N LEU A 47 -12.54 1.31 0.82
CA LEU A 47 -13.37 2.20 1.65
C LEU A 47 -14.03 3.36 0.87
N ILE A 48 -13.43 3.79 -0.24
CA ILE A 48 -13.99 4.83 -1.11
C ILE A 48 -14.87 4.26 -2.24
N GLY A 49 -15.15 2.95 -2.20
CA GLY A 49 -15.99 2.26 -3.19
C GLY A 49 -15.26 1.95 -4.50
N GLY A 50 -13.93 1.94 -4.48
CA GLY A 50 -13.11 1.59 -5.64
C GLY A 50 -12.99 0.08 -5.87
N PRO A 51 -12.20 -0.33 -6.88
CA PRO A 51 -11.95 -1.74 -7.16
C PRO A 51 -11.13 -2.41 -6.04
N TYR A 52 -11.30 -3.73 -5.89
CA TYR A 52 -10.49 -4.52 -4.96
C TYR A 52 -9.08 -4.73 -5.53
N LEU A 53 -8.10 -3.99 -5.00
CA LEU A 53 -6.71 -4.10 -5.45
C LEU A 53 -5.96 -5.24 -4.73
N GLU A 54 -5.23 -6.05 -5.48
CA GLU A 54 -4.27 -7.02 -4.93
C GLU A 54 -2.83 -6.50 -5.09
N THR A 55 -1.94 -6.93 -4.19
CA THR A 55 -0.53 -6.56 -4.19
C THR A 55 0.36 -7.78 -4.30
N ASN A 56 1.57 -7.62 -4.84
CA ASN A 56 2.60 -8.66 -4.76
C ASN A 56 3.28 -8.59 -3.39
N ASP A 57 3.05 -9.61 -2.56
CA ASP A 57 3.60 -9.71 -1.20
C ASP A 57 5.13 -9.67 -1.13
N ALA A 58 5.84 -10.05 -2.21
CA ALA A 58 7.30 -9.93 -2.28
C ALA A 58 7.79 -8.47 -2.40
N VAL A 59 6.91 -7.56 -2.83
CA VAL A 59 7.20 -6.13 -2.97
C VAL A 59 6.57 -5.34 -1.83
N CYS A 60 5.27 -5.50 -1.62
CA CYS A 60 4.50 -4.81 -0.59
C CYS A 60 3.30 -5.67 -0.19
N LYS A 61 3.22 -6.02 1.09
CA LYS A 61 2.08 -6.76 1.64
C LYS A 61 0.96 -5.79 1.99
N GLY A 62 -0.11 -5.79 1.20
CA GLY A 62 -1.32 -5.02 1.48
C GLY A 62 -1.96 -5.41 2.80
N PHE A 63 -2.27 -4.42 3.64
CA PHE A 63 -3.00 -4.59 4.88
C PHE A 63 -4.51 -4.47 4.62
N ARG A 64 -5.27 -5.43 5.18
CA ARG A 64 -6.74 -5.38 5.29
C ARG A 64 -7.17 -6.01 6.61
N PRO A 65 -8.25 -5.52 7.26
CA PRO A 65 -8.85 -6.22 8.38
C PRO A 65 -9.46 -7.54 7.91
N LYS A 66 -9.54 -8.55 8.80
CA LYS A 66 -10.01 -9.90 8.47
C LYS A 66 -11.37 -9.93 7.76
N THR A 67 -12.25 -9.01 8.12
CA THR A 67 -13.60 -8.88 7.54
C THR A 67 -13.62 -8.32 6.11
N ALA A 68 -12.54 -7.65 5.68
CA ALA A 68 -12.42 -7.07 4.34
C ALA A 68 -11.56 -7.92 3.40
N VAL A 69 -10.90 -8.96 3.91
CA VAL A 69 -10.13 -9.89 3.07
C VAL A 69 -11.12 -10.75 2.30
N ARG A 70 -11.10 -10.66 0.97
CA ARG A 70 -11.83 -11.61 0.12
C ARG A 70 -11.03 -12.91 0.03
N THR A 71 -11.64 -14.02 0.41
CA THR A 71 -11.09 -15.34 0.13
C THR A 71 -11.11 -15.53 -1.38
N ARG A 72 -9.95 -15.78 -2.00
CA ARG A 72 -9.91 -16.22 -3.40
C ARG A 72 -10.78 -17.48 -3.51
N GLY A 73 -11.85 -17.39 -4.28
CA GLY A 73 -12.66 -18.53 -4.70
C GLY A 73 -12.00 -19.24 -5.87
#